data_AF-A0A073KBT5-F1
#
_entry.id   AF-A0A073KBT5-F1
#
_cell.length_a   1.000
_cell.length_b   1.000
_cell.length_c   1.000
_cell.angle_alpha   90.00
_cell.angle_beta   90.00
_cell.angle_gamma   90.00
#
_symmetry.space_group_name_H-M   'P 1'
#
loop_
_entity.id
_entity.type
_entity.pdbx_description
1 polymer ?
#
loop_
_entity_poly.entity_id
_entity_poly.type
_entity_poly.pdbx_seq_one_letter_code
_entity_poly.pdbx_strand_id
1 'polypeptide(L)'
;MKYFTSEIEGKKLVDFQKYDASITKFDDRLELVTGLLNNEDGSLHDFITTYFAEYYDASPTQKGWMAEQDAVCKTLELLGTYLLNAKDIESSRKIVYRFWKSQREFNNYKESQNINTSTLQAGMEEGVEVIDMFFSPNDQNYRMDDSQKLYAKDIREIKEIANLQDSIDMMKQDSYKKRLAERIDKMLPNIVDEKDREALKKIRRNVDIYVNRWIKDMADNQVLIKEAIKKPIRFRNTGSSQGRALTNSIELDDEKVVGALISHYEKVDMTSDIGLLIEELDKVLVDIDTLNEEESMVLNLFLKGYTRERIVKEYDIPQYKMTRIIKRIGKKVSKHYVEKNKGL
;
A
#
# COMPACT_ATOMS: atom_id res chain seq x y z
N MET A 1 -2.78 -13.22 -31.02
CA MET A 1 -4.13 -12.67 -31.25
C MET A 1 -4.43 -12.90 -32.73
N LYS A 2 -5.46 -13.68 -33.06
CA LYS A 2 -5.84 -13.93 -34.46
C LYS A 2 -6.67 -12.73 -34.92
N TYR A 3 -6.12 -11.92 -35.83
CA TYR A 3 -6.85 -10.82 -36.44
C TYR A 3 -7.62 -11.37 -37.63
N PHE A 4 -8.96 -11.40 -37.53
CA PHE A 4 -9.80 -11.65 -38.69
C PHE A 4 -9.83 -10.36 -39.53
N THR A 5 -9.12 -10.39 -40.67
CA THR A 5 -8.93 -9.24 -41.56
C THR A 5 -9.78 -9.32 -42.83
N SER A 6 -10.51 -10.43 -43.01
CA SER A 6 -11.36 -10.67 -44.15
C SER A 6 -12.72 -9.96 -44.00
N GLU A 7 -13.29 -9.60 -45.14
CA GLU A 7 -14.61 -9.00 -45.27
C GLU A 7 -15.60 -10.12 -45.57
N ILE A 8 -16.65 -10.26 -44.76
CA ILE A 8 -17.76 -11.18 -45.03
C ILE A 8 -18.98 -10.27 -45.28
N GLU A 9 -19.60 -10.44 -46.45
CA GLU A 9 -20.77 -9.66 -46.89
C GLU A 9 -20.64 -8.15 -46.69
N GLY A 10 -19.52 -7.57 -47.10
CA GLY A 10 -19.34 -6.11 -47.08
C GLY A 10 -19.06 -5.50 -45.69
N LYS A 11 -19.07 -6.29 -44.61
CA LYS A 11 -18.74 -5.82 -43.26
C LYS A 11 -17.40 -6.37 -42.77
N LYS A 12 -16.67 -5.52 -42.05
CA LYS A 12 -15.43 -5.86 -41.35
C LYS A 12 -15.68 -5.89 -39.85
N LEU A 13 -14.76 -6.51 -39.11
CA LEU A 13 -14.81 -6.53 -37.64
C LEU A 13 -14.93 -5.13 -37.02
N VAL A 14 -14.34 -4.11 -37.67
CA VAL A 14 -14.39 -2.70 -37.22
C VAL A 14 -15.83 -2.15 -37.24
N ASP A 15 -16.70 -2.66 -38.10
CA ASP A 15 -18.10 -2.21 -38.17
C ASP A 15 -18.91 -2.62 -36.93
N PHE A 16 -18.48 -3.69 -36.24
CA PHE A 16 -19.08 -4.17 -34.99
C PHE A 16 -18.43 -3.57 -33.74
N GLN A 17 -17.41 -2.72 -33.89
CA GLN A 17 -16.74 -2.02 -32.78
C GLN A 17 -17.31 -0.63 -32.49
N LYS A 18 -18.37 -0.24 -33.21
CA LYS A 18 -19.03 1.06 -33.03
C LYS A 18 -19.82 1.04 -31.72
N TYR A 19 -19.38 1.82 -30.73
CA TYR A 19 -20.11 2.05 -29.49
C TYR A 19 -20.38 3.55 -29.32
N ASP A 20 -21.54 3.89 -28.78
CA ASP A 20 -21.90 5.29 -28.48
C ASP A 20 -21.86 5.53 -26.96
N ALA A 21 -20.88 6.32 -26.51
CA ALA A 21 -20.72 6.64 -25.10
C ALA A 21 -21.79 7.62 -24.55
N SER A 22 -22.57 8.26 -25.42
CA SER A 22 -23.61 9.21 -25.04
C SER A 22 -24.89 8.52 -24.57
N ILE A 23 -25.14 7.28 -25.00
CA ILE A 23 -26.30 6.49 -24.60
C ILE A 23 -26.08 5.95 -23.18
N THR A 24 -26.94 6.34 -22.25
CA THR A 24 -26.81 5.95 -20.83
C THR A 24 -27.76 4.84 -20.39
N LYS A 25 -28.85 4.61 -21.13
CA LYS A 25 -29.91 3.65 -20.79
C LYS A 25 -29.69 2.29 -21.44
N PHE A 26 -30.10 1.21 -20.77
CA PHE A 26 -29.93 -0.16 -21.22
C PHE A 26 -30.72 -0.45 -22.49
N ASP A 27 -32.01 -0.09 -22.52
CA ASP A 27 -32.89 -0.38 -23.66
C ASP A 27 -32.37 0.28 -24.95
N ASP A 28 -31.94 1.54 -24.84
CA ASP A 28 -31.35 2.29 -25.97
C ASP A 28 -30.02 1.65 -26.44
N ARG A 29 -29.20 1.13 -25.51
CA ARG A 29 -27.96 0.39 -25.85
C ARG A 29 -28.27 -0.96 -26.48
N LEU A 30 -29.31 -1.66 -26.01
CA LEU A 30 -29.75 -2.94 -26.52
C LEU A 30 -30.25 -2.80 -27.97
N GLU A 31 -31.01 -1.74 -28.26
CA GLU A 31 -31.45 -1.42 -29.63
C GLU A 31 -30.25 -1.20 -30.56
N LEU A 32 -29.26 -0.42 -30.12
CA LEU A 32 -28.04 -0.18 -30.90
C LEU A 32 -27.23 -1.46 -31.14
N VAL A 33 -27.02 -2.29 -30.11
CA VAL A 33 -26.29 -3.56 -30.23
C VAL A 33 -27.04 -4.54 -31.13
N THR A 34 -28.37 -4.60 -31.00
CA THR A 34 -29.21 -5.46 -31.85
C THR A 34 -29.19 -5.01 -33.30
N GLY A 35 -29.23 -3.70 -33.57
CA GLY A 35 -29.09 -3.15 -34.92
C GLY A 35 -27.72 -3.33 -35.55
N LEU A 36 -26.66 -3.52 -34.74
CA LEU A 36 -25.32 -3.87 -35.24
C LEU A 36 -25.21 -5.35 -35.57
N LEU A 37 -25.79 -6.22 -34.72
CA LEU A 37 -25.65 -7.67 -34.81
C LEU A 37 -26.68 -8.35 -35.71
N ASN A 38 -27.79 -7.68 -36.04
CA ASN A 38 -28.82 -8.21 -36.91
C ASN A 38 -28.80 -7.57 -38.29
N ASN A 39 -29.28 -8.33 -39.28
CA ASN A 39 -29.63 -7.85 -40.61
C ASN A 39 -30.95 -7.05 -40.55
N GLU A 40 -31.31 -6.37 -41.65
CA GLU A 40 -32.55 -5.58 -41.76
C GLU A 40 -33.84 -6.40 -41.57
N ASP A 41 -33.75 -7.72 -41.70
CA ASP A 41 -34.82 -8.69 -41.50
C ASP A 41 -34.92 -9.22 -40.05
N GLY A 42 -34.04 -8.77 -39.15
CA GLY A 42 -34.00 -9.19 -37.75
C GLY A 42 -33.28 -10.53 -37.50
N SER A 43 -32.70 -11.15 -38.55
CA SER A 43 -31.85 -12.33 -38.40
C SER A 43 -30.43 -11.95 -37.98
N LEU A 44 -29.67 -12.87 -37.37
CA LEU A 44 -28.28 -12.62 -36.98
C LEU A 44 -27.44 -12.38 -38.24
N HIS A 45 -26.62 -11.32 -38.23
CA HIS A 45 -25.83 -10.92 -39.37
C HIS A 45 -24.94 -12.05 -39.89
N ASP A 46 -24.90 -12.22 -41.22
CA ASP A 46 -24.25 -13.37 -41.87
C ASP A 46 -22.74 -13.44 -41.63
N PHE A 47 -22.11 -12.29 -41.38
CA PHE A 47 -20.75 -12.20 -40.84
C PHE A 47 -20.56 -13.07 -39.59
N ILE A 48 -21.45 -12.98 -38.61
CA ILE A 48 -21.33 -13.69 -37.32
C ILE A 48 -21.65 -15.18 -37.51
N THR A 49 -22.71 -15.50 -38.26
CA THR A 49 -23.09 -16.90 -38.54
C THR A 49 -21.99 -17.64 -39.28
N THR A 50 -21.45 -17.05 -40.35
CA THR A 50 -20.37 -17.63 -41.17
C THR A 50 -19.07 -17.73 -40.38
N TYR A 51 -18.73 -16.70 -39.58
CA TYR A 51 -17.53 -16.73 -38.74
C TYR A 51 -17.54 -17.90 -37.76
N PHE A 52 -18.63 -18.08 -37.01
CA PHE A 52 -18.72 -19.14 -36.00
C PHE A 52 -18.93 -20.53 -36.60
N ALA A 53 -19.51 -20.64 -37.79
CA ALA A 53 -19.69 -21.92 -38.48
C ALA A 53 -18.39 -22.42 -39.16
N GLU A 54 -17.61 -21.52 -39.77
CA GLU A 54 -16.51 -21.92 -40.66
C GLU A 54 -15.11 -21.58 -40.12
N TYR A 55 -14.97 -20.55 -39.29
CA TYR A 55 -13.66 -19.98 -38.92
C TYR A 55 -13.31 -20.08 -37.44
N TYR A 56 -14.30 -20.30 -36.57
CA TYR A 56 -14.13 -20.48 -35.13
C TYR A 56 -14.12 -21.96 -34.75
N ASP A 57 -12.97 -22.43 -34.24
CA ASP A 57 -12.81 -23.80 -33.73
C ASP A 57 -12.30 -23.73 -32.28
N ALA A 58 -13.22 -23.99 -31.34
CA ALA A 58 -12.94 -24.00 -29.91
C ALA A 58 -12.33 -25.35 -29.51
N SER A 59 -11.02 -25.51 -29.70
CA SER A 59 -10.29 -26.68 -29.21
C SER A 59 -9.40 -26.33 -28.01
N PRO A 60 -9.51 -27.04 -26.87
CA PRO A 60 -8.57 -26.94 -25.74
C PRO A 60 -7.16 -27.47 -26.06
N THR A 61 -6.98 -28.09 -27.22
CA THR A 61 -5.69 -28.63 -27.66
C THR A 61 -4.92 -27.62 -28.51
N GLN A 62 -3.58 -27.74 -28.56
CA GLN A 62 -2.59 -26.77 -29.11
C GLN A 62 -2.84 -26.19 -30.53
N LYS A 63 -3.89 -26.58 -31.24
CA LYS A 63 -4.26 -26.05 -32.57
C LYS A 63 -5.48 -25.12 -32.56
N GLY A 64 -6.31 -25.15 -31.51
CA GLY A 64 -7.47 -24.24 -31.35
C GLY A 64 -7.10 -22.96 -30.62
N TRP A 65 -7.92 -21.91 -30.82
CA TRP A 65 -7.77 -20.65 -30.10
C TRP A 65 -8.85 -20.57 -29.01
N MET A 66 -8.48 -20.16 -27.80
CA MET A 66 -9.46 -19.83 -26.77
C MET A 66 -10.19 -18.53 -27.11
N ALA A 67 -11.44 -18.39 -26.68
CA ALA A 67 -12.27 -17.20 -26.91
C ALA A 67 -11.54 -15.89 -26.50
N GLU A 68 -10.76 -15.92 -25.43
CA GLU A 68 -9.95 -14.78 -24.95
C GLU A 68 -8.84 -14.33 -25.90
N GLN A 69 -8.49 -15.15 -26.89
CA GLN A 69 -7.41 -14.88 -27.85
C GLN A 69 -7.94 -14.53 -29.25
N ASP A 70 -9.26 -14.62 -29.44
CA ASP A 70 -9.99 -14.37 -30.67
C ASP A 70 -10.55 -12.94 -30.70
N ALA A 71 -10.31 -12.23 -31.81
CA ALA A 71 -10.72 -10.83 -31.92
C ALA A 71 -12.24 -10.65 -32.06
N VAL A 72 -12.96 -11.61 -32.67
CA VAL A 72 -14.41 -11.55 -32.85
C VAL A 72 -15.12 -11.86 -31.53
N CYS A 73 -14.64 -12.84 -30.77
CA CYS A 73 -15.15 -13.11 -29.42
C CYS A 73 -14.94 -11.90 -28.49
N LYS A 74 -13.77 -11.25 -28.55
CA LYS A 74 -13.52 -10.02 -27.78
C LYS A 74 -14.41 -8.85 -28.16
N THR A 75 -14.74 -8.69 -29.43
CA THR A 75 -15.68 -7.62 -29.83
C THR A 75 -17.09 -7.89 -29.31
N LEU A 76 -17.54 -9.14 -29.28
CA LEU A 76 -18.83 -9.49 -28.66
C LEU A 76 -18.81 -9.28 -27.14
N GLU A 77 -17.70 -9.62 -26.48
CA GLU A 77 -17.49 -9.36 -25.06
C GLU A 77 -17.50 -7.85 -24.74
N LEU A 78 -16.93 -7.03 -25.62
CA LEU A 78 -16.97 -5.57 -25.51
C LEU A 78 -18.42 -5.04 -25.61
N LEU A 79 -19.21 -5.54 -26.56
CA LEU A 79 -20.63 -5.17 -26.71
C LEU A 79 -21.45 -5.62 -25.48
N GLY A 80 -21.18 -6.82 -24.96
CA GLY A 80 -21.79 -7.29 -23.71
C GLY A 80 -21.43 -6.41 -22.52
N THR A 81 -20.17 -6.00 -22.40
CA THR A 81 -19.71 -5.07 -21.36
C THR A 81 -20.34 -3.69 -21.50
N TYR A 82 -20.53 -3.22 -22.73
CA TYR A 82 -21.23 -1.96 -23.02
C TYR A 82 -22.69 -1.99 -22.54
N LEU A 83 -23.40 -3.11 -22.75
CA LEU A 83 -24.76 -3.30 -22.22
C LEU A 83 -24.76 -3.31 -20.69
N LEU A 84 -23.86 -4.09 -20.06
CA LEU A 84 -23.80 -4.25 -18.60
C LEU A 84 -23.41 -2.97 -17.85
N ASN A 85 -22.70 -2.04 -18.50
CA ASN A 85 -22.30 -0.76 -17.93
C ASN A 85 -23.36 0.36 -18.11
N ALA A 86 -24.61 0.03 -18.40
CA ALA A 86 -25.68 1.04 -18.50
C ALA A 86 -25.98 1.62 -17.11
N LYS A 87 -26.25 2.93 -17.04
CA LYS A 87 -26.38 3.65 -15.75
C LYS A 87 -27.71 3.39 -15.04
N ASP A 88 -28.71 2.95 -15.80
CA ASP A 88 -30.05 2.60 -15.37
C ASP A 88 -30.21 1.12 -15.03
N ILE A 89 -29.19 0.29 -15.30
CA ILE A 89 -29.01 -0.95 -14.56
C ILE A 89 -28.62 -0.53 -13.14
N GLU A 90 -29.63 -0.31 -12.30
CA GLU A 90 -29.43 -0.42 -10.87
C GLU A 90 -28.79 -1.78 -10.67
N SER A 91 -27.59 -1.81 -10.10
CA SER A 91 -27.03 -3.06 -9.59
C SER A 91 -27.90 -3.46 -8.40
N SER A 92 -29.08 -4.03 -8.70
CA SER A 92 -29.96 -4.68 -7.74
C SER A 92 -29.33 -5.94 -7.16
N ARG A 93 -28.04 -6.19 -7.46
CA ARG A 93 -27.14 -7.04 -6.70
C ARG A 93 -27.04 -6.49 -5.27
N LYS A 94 -27.97 -6.89 -4.42
CA LYS A 94 -27.80 -6.79 -2.99
C LYS A 94 -26.71 -7.80 -2.63
N ILE A 95 -25.49 -7.31 -2.44
CA ILE A 95 -24.38 -8.17 -2.00
C ILE A 95 -24.46 -8.28 -0.48
N VAL A 96 -24.63 -9.49 0.04
CA VAL A 96 -24.62 -9.75 1.47
C VAL A 96 -23.34 -10.48 1.82
N TYR A 97 -22.44 -9.79 2.53
CA TYR A 97 -21.22 -10.40 3.06
C TYR A 97 -21.53 -11.11 4.37
N ARG A 98 -21.11 -12.38 4.48
CA ARG A 98 -21.22 -13.17 5.70
C ARG A 98 -19.84 -13.57 6.18
N PHE A 99 -19.55 -13.30 7.45
CA PHE A 99 -18.25 -13.58 8.05
C PHE A 99 -18.38 -14.76 9.01
N TRP A 100 -17.60 -15.80 8.77
CA TRP A 100 -17.58 -17.01 9.58
C TRP A 100 -16.30 -17.05 10.42
N LYS A 101 -16.41 -17.31 11.73
CA LYS A 101 -15.23 -17.40 12.61
C LYS A 101 -14.49 -18.72 12.42
N SER A 102 -15.17 -19.74 11.91
CA SER A 102 -14.59 -21.07 11.70
C SER A 102 -15.35 -21.87 10.64
N GLN A 103 -14.66 -22.85 10.05
CA GLN A 103 -15.27 -23.83 9.14
C GLN A 103 -16.41 -24.62 9.81
N ARG A 104 -16.31 -24.85 11.12
CA ARG A 104 -17.32 -25.59 11.90
C ARG A 104 -18.64 -24.82 11.98
N GLU A 105 -18.58 -23.51 12.21
CA GLU A 105 -19.75 -22.64 12.27
C GLU A 105 -20.46 -22.57 10.92
N PHE A 106 -19.69 -22.47 9.83
CA PHE A 106 -20.21 -22.51 8.47
C PHE A 106 -20.88 -23.85 8.13
N ASN A 107 -20.26 -24.98 8.49
CA ASN A 107 -20.85 -26.30 8.23
C ASN A 107 -22.14 -26.51 9.04
N ASN A 108 -22.19 -26.09 10.31
CA ASN A 108 -23.42 -26.13 11.11
C ASN A 108 -24.54 -25.28 10.49
N TYR A 109 -24.22 -24.09 9.98
CA TYR A 109 -25.19 -23.26 9.25
C TYR A 109 -25.70 -23.97 7.99
N LYS A 110 -24.81 -24.56 7.19
CA LYS A 110 -25.18 -25.33 5.99
C LYS A 110 -26.09 -26.51 6.30
N GLU A 111 -25.77 -27.26 7.35
CA GLU A 111 -26.55 -28.41 7.80
C GLU A 111 -27.93 -27.98 8.33
N SER A 112 -28.00 -26.89 9.09
CA SER A 112 -29.29 -26.35 9.58
C SER A 112 -30.19 -25.77 8.49
N GLN A 113 -29.64 -25.34 7.36
CA GLN A 113 -30.38 -24.75 6.25
C GLN A 113 -30.57 -25.72 5.06
N ASN A 114 -30.12 -26.97 5.17
CA ASN A 114 -30.17 -27.97 4.08
C ASN A 114 -29.61 -27.46 2.73
N ILE A 115 -28.55 -26.64 2.77
CA ILE A 115 -27.97 -26.05 1.55
C ILE A 115 -26.99 -27.06 0.93
N ASN A 116 -27.40 -27.74 -0.13
CA ASN A 116 -26.52 -28.64 -0.90
C ASN A 116 -25.53 -27.84 -1.74
N THR A 117 -24.25 -28.22 -1.62
CA THR A 117 -23.08 -27.56 -2.22
C THR A 117 -22.83 -27.99 -3.66
N SER A 118 -23.86 -27.97 -4.50
CA SER A 118 -23.66 -28.13 -5.94
C SER A 118 -24.21 -26.92 -6.67
N THR A 119 -23.31 -26.23 -7.36
CA THR A 119 -23.54 -25.23 -8.41
C THR A 119 -24.09 -23.88 -7.96
N LEU A 120 -23.28 -22.83 -8.16
CA LEU A 120 -23.68 -21.51 -8.69
C LEU A 120 -25.18 -21.23 -8.65
N GLN A 121 -25.75 -21.09 -7.45
CA GLN A 121 -27.11 -20.63 -7.30
C GLN A 121 -27.03 -19.33 -6.52
N ALA A 122 -27.37 -18.27 -7.26
CA ALA A 122 -28.07 -17.09 -6.78
C ALA A 122 -28.71 -17.37 -5.42
N GLY A 123 -28.43 -16.46 -4.48
CA GLY A 123 -28.96 -16.52 -3.13
C GLY A 123 -30.46 -16.76 -3.14
N MET A 124 -30.94 -17.27 -2.01
CA MET A 124 -32.32 -17.68 -1.75
C MET A 124 -33.37 -16.54 -1.82
N GLU A 125 -33.03 -15.44 -2.49
CA GLU A 125 -33.87 -14.32 -2.91
C GLU A 125 -33.35 -13.86 -4.30
N GLU A 126 -34.22 -13.78 -5.31
CA GLU A 126 -33.85 -13.28 -6.64
C GLU A 126 -33.09 -11.95 -6.53
N GLY A 127 -31.81 -11.95 -6.95
CA GLY A 127 -30.96 -10.75 -6.99
C GLY A 127 -29.99 -10.55 -5.83
N VAL A 128 -29.91 -11.45 -4.84
CA VAL A 128 -28.96 -11.32 -3.71
C VAL A 128 -27.73 -12.21 -3.92
N GLU A 129 -26.56 -11.59 -4.08
CA GLU A 129 -25.27 -12.30 -4.17
C GLU A 129 -24.68 -12.42 -2.76
N VAL A 130 -24.59 -13.64 -2.23
CA VAL A 130 -24.04 -13.87 -0.89
C VAL A 130 -22.57 -14.26 -1.02
N ILE A 131 -21.69 -13.49 -0.39
CA ILE A 131 -20.25 -13.76 -0.36
C ILE A 131 -19.87 -14.21 1.06
N ASP A 132 -19.54 -15.50 1.19
CA ASP A 132 -19.07 -16.08 2.45
C ASP A 132 -17.55 -15.89 2.60
N MET A 133 -17.13 -15.22 3.66
CA MET A 133 -15.72 -14.99 3.99
C MET A 133 -15.38 -15.64 5.34
N PHE A 134 -14.21 -16.28 5.40
CA PHE A 134 -13.68 -16.82 6.66
C PHE A 134 -12.77 -15.79 7.31
N PHE A 135 -13.11 -15.40 8.54
CA PHE A 135 -12.28 -14.53 9.35
C PHE A 135 -11.60 -15.36 10.44
N SER A 136 -10.28 -15.50 10.34
CA SER A 136 -9.46 -16.03 11.43
C SER A 136 -8.89 -14.85 12.23
N PRO A 137 -9.20 -14.72 13.53
CA PRO A 137 -8.57 -13.72 14.40
C PRO A 137 -7.03 -13.86 14.47
N ASN A 138 -6.50 -15.01 14.04
CA ASN A 138 -5.09 -15.33 14.06
C ASN A 138 -4.41 -15.16 12.69
N ASP A 139 -5.15 -14.83 11.62
CA ASP A 139 -4.55 -14.55 10.32
C ASP A 139 -3.90 -13.16 10.36
N GLN A 140 -2.57 -13.16 10.50
CA GLN A 140 -1.80 -11.94 10.31
C GLN A 140 -1.83 -11.58 8.83
N ASN A 141 -2.35 -10.39 8.53
CA ASN A 141 -2.31 -9.84 7.18
C ASN A 141 -0.84 -9.52 6.82
N TYR A 142 -0.19 -10.40 6.07
CA TYR A 142 1.19 -10.19 5.62
C TYR A 142 1.21 -9.18 4.48
N ARG A 143 1.20 -7.88 4.81
CA ARG A 143 1.52 -6.84 3.83
C ARG A 143 2.95 -7.09 3.35
N MET A 144 3.13 -7.26 2.04
CA MET A 144 4.47 -7.29 1.47
C MET A 144 5.16 -5.96 1.74
N ASP A 145 6.32 -6.04 2.37
CA ASP A 145 7.21 -4.92 2.69
C ASP A 145 7.56 -4.15 1.39
N ASP A 146 7.28 -2.84 1.35
CA ASP A 146 7.53 -1.99 0.17
C ASP A 146 9.02 -1.71 -0.06
N SER A 147 9.90 -2.13 0.85
CA SER A 147 11.34 -1.95 0.69
C SER A 147 11.87 -2.82 -0.46
N GLN A 148 12.55 -2.20 -1.43
CA GLN A 148 13.22 -2.92 -2.51
C GLN A 148 14.41 -3.69 -1.94
N LYS A 149 14.30 -5.03 -1.91
CA LYS A 149 15.38 -5.93 -1.50
C LYS A 149 16.24 -6.32 -2.71
N LEU A 150 17.55 -6.40 -2.54
CA LEU A 150 18.44 -6.95 -3.56
C LEU A 150 18.30 -8.47 -3.61
N TYR A 151 18.06 -9.01 -4.80
CA TYR A 151 18.05 -10.45 -5.04
C TYR A 151 19.29 -10.87 -5.84
N ALA A 152 19.67 -12.15 -5.75
CA ALA A 152 20.81 -12.69 -6.48
C ALA A 152 20.71 -12.52 -8.01
N LYS A 153 19.49 -12.44 -8.55
CA LYS A 153 19.24 -12.13 -9.96
C LYS A 153 19.64 -10.69 -10.33
N ASP A 154 19.40 -9.73 -9.45
CA ASP A 154 19.71 -8.31 -9.70
C ASP A 154 21.22 -8.09 -9.80
N ILE A 155 22.01 -8.86 -9.03
CA ILE A 155 23.48 -8.85 -9.08
C ILE A 155 23.99 -9.41 -10.42
N ARG A 156 23.30 -10.38 -11.03
CA ARG A 156 23.69 -10.95 -12.33
C ARG A 156 23.29 -10.07 -13.51
N GLU A 157 22.14 -9.40 -13.40
CA GLU A 157 21.55 -8.62 -14.50
C GLU A 157 22.12 -7.20 -14.60
N ILE A 158 22.48 -6.56 -13.48
CA ILE A 158 22.94 -5.16 -13.44
C ILE A 158 24.43 -5.09 -13.10
N LYS A 159 25.26 -4.71 -14.09
CA LYS A 159 26.74 -4.68 -13.96
C LYS A 159 27.23 -3.76 -12.84
N GLU A 160 26.57 -2.63 -12.64
CA GLU A 160 26.90 -1.64 -11.62
C GLU A 160 26.70 -2.21 -10.21
N ILE A 161 25.64 -3.01 -10.02
CA ILE A 161 25.36 -3.70 -8.76
C ILE A 161 26.39 -4.81 -8.53
N ALA A 162 26.79 -5.53 -9.59
CA ALA A 162 27.84 -6.55 -9.53
C ALA A 162 29.18 -5.97 -9.08
N ASN A 163 29.62 -4.87 -9.69
CA ASN A 163 30.89 -4.20 -9.34
C ASN A 163 30.89 -3.73 -7.87
N LEU A 164 29.75 -3.23 -7.39
CA LEU A 164 29.58 -2.84 -5.98
C LEU A 164 29.60 -4.07 -5.07
N GLN A 165 29.00 -5.19 -5.50
CA GLN A 165 28.99 -6.44 -4.73
C GLN A 165 30.40 -7.00 -4.58
N ASP A 166 31.18 -7.06 -5.66
CA ASP A 166 32.57 -7.50 -5.64
C ASP A 166 33.43 -6.62 -4.72
N SER A 167 33.17 -5.31 -4.73
CA SER A 167 33.84 -4.36 -3.84
C SER A 167 33.46 -4.59 -2.36
N ILE A 168 32.18 -4.81 -2.07
CA ILE A 168 31.69 -5.14 -0.73
C ILE A 168 32.34 -6.44 -0.23
N ASP A 169 32.37 -7.48 -1.07
CA ASP A 169 32.89 -8.78 -0.69
C ASP A 169 34.42 -8.74 -0.49
N MET A 170 35.14 -7.93 -1.28
CA MET A 170 36.55 -7.63 -1.02
C MET A 170 36.75 -6.89 0.32
N MET A 171 35.93 -5.89 0.63
CA MET A 171 36.05 -5.10 1.86
C MET A 171 35.66 -5.87 3.13
N LYS A 172 34.78 -6.88 3.01
CA LYS A 172 34.43 -7.79 4.11
C LYS A 172 35.57 -8.71 4.51
N GLN A 173 36.53 -8.97 3.62
CA GLN A 173 37.67 -9.83 3.96
C GLN A 173 38.58 -9.16 5.00
N ASP A 174 38.94 -9.90 6.05
CA ASP A 174 39.88 -9.43 7.07
C ASP A 174 41.25 -9.05 6.48
N SER A 175 41.64 -9.69 5.37
CA SER A 175 42.86 -9.38 4.62
C SER A 175 42.86 -7.95 4.07
N TYR A 176 41.70 -7.41 3.69
CA TYR A 176 41.57 -6.05 3.19
C TYR A 176 41.73 -5.04 4.33
N LYS A 177 41.07 -5.28 5.47
CA LYS A 177 41.18 -4.45 6.67
C LYS A 177 42.62 -4.38 7.19
N LYS A 178 43.33 -5.53 7.22
CA LYS A 178 44.75 -5.59 7.59
C LYS A 178 45.65 -4.82 6.62
N ARG A 179 45.46 -4.99 5.30
CA ARG A 179 46.19 -4.22 4.28
C ARG A 179 45.95 -2.72 4.40
N LEU A 180 44.72 -2.30 4.70
CA LEU A 180 44.36 -0.89 4.87
C LEU A 180 45.03 -0.29 6.11
N ALA A 181 45.01 -1.02 7.22
CA ALA A 181 45.72 -0.69 8.45
C ALA A 181 47.23 -0.53 8.24
N GLU A 182 47.87 -1.51 7.59
CA GLU A 182 49.31 -1.46 7.25
C GLU A 182 49.65 -0.29 6.32
N ARG A 183 48.75 0.03 5.38
CA ARG A 183 48.93 1.18 4.47
C ARG A 183 48.87 2.50 5.24
N ILE A 184 47.97 2.63 6.21
CA ILE A 184 47.90 3.79 7.09
C ILE A 184 49.17 3.88 7.94
N ASP A 185 49.65 2.77 8.50
CA ASP A 185 50.87 2.73 9.31
C ASP A 185 52.12 3.16 8.50
N LYS A 186 52.18 2.84 7.21
CA LYS A 186 53.23 3.32 6.29
C LYS A 186 53.11 4.79 5.88
N MET A 187 51.90 5.36 5.93
CA MET A 187 51.67 6.77 5.58
C MET A 187 51.92 7.71 6.76
N LEU A 188 51.67 7.27 8.01
CA LEU A 188 51.85 8.06 9.23
C LEU A 188 53.23 8.73 9.42
N PRO A 189 54.37 8.15 9.00
CA PRO A 189 55.69 8.78 9.11
C PRO A 189 55.93 9.90 8.10
N ASN A 190 55.19 9.91 6.98
CA ASN A 190 55.44 10.80 5.84
C ASN A 190 54.55 12.05 5.85
N ILE A 191 53.71 12.21 6.87
CA ILE A 191 52.75 13.31 6.98
C ILE A 191 53.34 14.41 7.84
N VAL A 192 53.48 15.59 7.24
CA VAL A 192 54.08 16.77 7.84
C VAL A 192 53.06 17.56 8.69
N ASP A 193 51.78 17.51 8.35
CA ASP A 193 50.71 18.19 9.10
C ASP A 193 50.25 17.35 10.32
N GLU A 194 50.37 17.94 11.51
CA GLU A 194 49.97 17.34 12.78
C GLU A 194 48.46 17.01 12.82
N LYS A 195 47.60 17.83 12.18
CA LYS A 195 46.15 17.61 12.14
C LYS A 195 45.78 16.39 11.31
N ASP A 196 46.39 16.24 10.14
CA ASP A 196 46.19 15.09 9.27
C ASP A 196 46.73 13.80 9.89
N ARG A 197 47.84 13.91 10.62
CA ARG A 197 48.43 12.81 11.38
C ARG A 197 47.51 12.33 12.50
N GLU A 198 46.86 13.23 13.22
CA GLU A 198 45.86 12.88 14.23
C GLU A 198 44.60 12.25 13.62
N ALA A 199 44.10 12.81 12.51
CA ALA A 199 42.95 12.27 11.78
C ALA A 199 43.22 10.83 11.31
N LEU A 200 44.39 10.56 10.74
CA LEU A 200 44.78 9.21 10.31
C LEU A 200 45.01 8.24 11.46
N LYS A 201 45.55 8.69 12.60
CA LYS A 201 45.61 7.86 13.82
C LYS A 201 44.20 7.48 14.31
N LYS A 202 43.23 8.40 14.22
CA LYS A 202 41.83 8.14 14.57
C LYS A 202 41.18 7.13 13.62
N ILE A 203 41.43 7.26 12.32
CA ILE A 203 40.97 6.31 11.30
C ILE A 203 41.61 4.94 11.56
N ARG A 204 42.93 4.90 11.82
CA ARG A 204 43.68 3.67 12.10
C ARG A 204 43.14 2.87 13.30
N ARG A 205 42.73 3.56 14.36
CA ARG A 205 42.13 2.94 15.56
C ARG A 205 40.73 2.37 15.29
N ASN A 206 40.02 2.92 14.32
CA ASN A 206 38.62 2.60 14.04
C ASN A 206 38.40 2.06 12.62
N VAL A 207 39.43 1.45 11.99
CA VAL A 207 39.38 0.99 10.59
C VAL A 207 38.14 0.13 10.33
N ASP A 208 37.83 -0.79 11.24
CA ASP A 208 36.66 -1.65 11.12
C ASP A 208 35.34 -0.88 11.04
N ILE A 209 35.18 0.16 11.85
CA ILE A 209 33.97 0.98 11.88
C ILE A 209 33.83 1.74 10.57
N TYR A 210 34.92 2.33 10.06
CA TYR A 210 34.90 3.06 8.80
C TYR A 210 34.65 2.14 7.59
N VAL A 211 35.29 0.97 7.56
CA VAL A 211 35.08 -0.03 6.51
C VAL A 211 33.64 -0.57 6.54
N ASN A 212 33.11 -0.88 7.73
CA ASN A 212 31.72 -1.33 7.86
C ASN A 212 30.71 -0.25 7.45
N ARG A 213 31.02 1.03 7.73
CA ARG A 213 30.20 2.16 7.25
C ARG A 213 30.20 2.25 5.74
N TRP A 214 31.37 2.14 5.10
CA TRP A 214 31.46 2.14 3.64
C TRP A 214 30.77 0.94 2.99
N ILE A 215 30.86 -0.25 3.59
CA ILE A 215 30.11 -1.44 3.13
C ILE A 215 28.61 -1.15 3.16
N LYS A 216 28.11 -0.50 4.22
CA LYS A 216 26.70 -0.12 4.33
C LYS A 216 26.31 0.90 3.26
N ASP A 217 27.10 1.95 3.09
CA ASP A 217 26.84 2.99 2.08
C ASP A 217 26.82 2.41 0.66
N MET A 218 27.72 1.45 0.35
CA MET A 218 27.72 0.73 -0.93
C MET A 218 26.49 -0.16 -1.11
N ALA A 219 26.02 -0.84 -0.05
CA ALA A 219 24.81 -1.63 -0.09
C ALA A 219 23.56 -0.77 -0.32
N ASP A 220 23.48 0.39 0.33
CA ASP A 220 22.40 1.36 0.14
C ASP A 220 22.40 1.90 -1.31
N ASN A 221 23.58 2.14 -1.88
CA ASN A 221 23.73 2.55 -3.28
C ASN A 221 23.26 1.47 -4.27
N GLN A 222 23.48 0.19 -3.99
CA GLN A 222 22.95 -0.90 -4.83
C GLN A 222 21.41 -0.87 -4.87
N VAL A 223 20.74 -0.57 -3.75
CA VAL A 223 19.28 -0.41 -3.69
C VAL A 223 18.83 0.80 -4.50
N LEU A 224 19.51 1.94 -4.37
CA LEU A 224 19.20 3.16 -5.13
C LEU A 224 19.33 2.96 -6.65
N ILE A 225 20.38 2.25 -7.10
CA ILE A 225 20.56 1.92 -8.52
C ILE A 225 19.40 1.04 -9.01
N LYS A 226 19.03 0.02 -8.22
CA LYS A 226 17.90 -0.86 -8.55
C LYS A 226 16.59 -0.08 -8.64
N GLU A 227 16.35 0.86 -7.72
CA GLU A 227 15.17 1.72 -7.73
C GLU A 227 15.15 2.65 -8.94
N ALA A 228 16.29 3.23 -9.32
CA ALA A 228 16.39 4.10 -10.50
C ALA A 228 16.08 3.35 -11.81
N ILE A 229 16.51 2.09 -11.92
CA ILE A 229 16.28 1.24 -13.10
C ILE A 229 14.83 0.75 -13.16
N LYS A 230 14.32 0.18 -12.06
CA LYS A 230 12.99 -0.47 -12.06
C LYS A 230 11.84 0.51 -11.82
N LYS A 231 12.13 1.73 -11.36
CA LYS A 231 11.15 2.80 -11.06
C LYS A 231 9.87 2.26 -10.40
N PRO A 232 9.99 1.58 -9.25
CA PRO A 232 8.83 0.99 -8.60
C PRO A 232 7.83 2.10 -8.24
N ILE A 233 6.55 1.83 -8.47
CA ILE A 233 5.47 2.71 -8.02
C ILE A 233 5.48 2.70 -6.50
N ARG A 234 5.84 3.83 -5.89
CA ARG A 234 5.73 4.03 -4.44
C ARG A 234 4.35 4.59 -4.16
N PHE A 235 3.49 3.79 -3.53
CA PHE A 235 2.26 4.30 -2.99
C PHE A 235 2.59 5.23 -1.81
N ARG A 236 2.19 6.50 -1.88
CA ARG A 236 2.25 7.38 -0.71
C ARG A 236 1.26 6.86 0.33
N ASN A 237 1.63 6.87 1.61
CA ASN A 237 0.88 6.29 2.75
C ASN A 237 0.82 4.76 2.81
N THR A 238 1.97 4.09 2.70
CA THR A 238 2.04 2.71 3.13
C THR A 238 2.24 2.64 4.65
N GLY A 239 1.12 2.56 5.38
CA GLY A 239 1.12 2.25 6.81
C GLY A 239 2.11 1.14 7.13
N SER A 240 2.89 1.33 8.20
CA SER A 240 4.01 0.48 8.62
C SER A 240 3.69 -1.01 8.51
N SER A 241 4.71 -1.80 8.15
CA SER A 241 4.69 -3.25 7.85
C SER A 241 4.19 -4.18 8.96
N GLN A 242 3.55 -3.65 10.00
CA GLN A 242 2.84 -4.43 11.01
C GLN A 242 1.37 -4.02 10.92
N GLY A 243 0.53 -4.95 10.49
CA GLY A 243 -0.88 -4.77 10.15
C GLY A 243 -1.77 -4.27 11.30
N ARG A 244 -1.53 -3.05 11.77
CA ARG A 244 -2.60 -2.22 12.32
C ARG A 244 -3.20 -1.48 11.14
N ALA A 245 -4.52 -1.60 11.01
CA ALA A 245 -5.26 -0.66 10.21
C ALA A 245 -4.88 0.75 10.71
N LEU A 246 -4.39 1.62 9.82
CA LEU A 246 -4.66 3.04 10.02
C LEU A 246 -6.18 3.16 9.89
N THR A 247 -6.89 2.88 10.97
CA THR A 247 -8.12 3.60 11.20
C THR A 247 -7.72 5.07 11.14
N ASN A 248 -8.51 5.90 10.47
CA ASN A 248 -8.35 7.36 10.51
C ASN A 248 -8.59 7.94 11.93
N SER A 249 -8.32 7.15 12.98
CA SER A 249 -8.35 7.53 14.38
C SER A 249 -6.90 7.63 14.83
N ILE A 250 -6.49 8.81 15.23
CA ILE A 250 -5.19 9.03 15.83
C ILE A 250 -5.02 8.06 17.00
N GLU A 251 -3.90 7.32 17.02
CA GLU A 251 -3.50 6.47 18.14
C GLU A 251 -3.02 7.36 19.31
N LEU A 252 -3.95 8.11 19.93
CA LEU A 252 -3.72 8.81 21.20
C LEU A 252 -3.59 7.82 22.37
N ASP A 253 -3.63 6.50 22.12
CA ASP A 253 -3.36 5.47 23.11
C ASP A 253 -1.86 5.32 23.45
N ASP A 254 -0.94 5.91 22.69
CA ASP A 254 0.48 5.99 23.07
C ASP A 254 0.83 7.32 23.79
N GLU A 255 1.27 7.20 25.05
CA GLU A 255 1.72 8.33 25.88
C GLU A 255 2.85 9.16 25.24
N LYS A 256 3.68 8.54 24.39
CA LYS A 256 4.78 9.23 23.69
C LYS A 256 4.26 10.11 22.56
N VAL A 257 3.24 9.65 21.84
CA VAL A 257 2.59 10.39 20.76
C VAL A 257 1.94 11.64 21.33
N VAL A 258 1.17 11.49 22.40
CA VAL A 258 0.56 12.64 23.11
C VAL A 258 1.62 13.62 23.61
N GLY A 259 2.69 13.13 24.26
CA GLY A 259 3.75 14.00 24.76
C GLY A 259 4.48 14.77 23.65
N ALA A 260 4.63 14.15 22.47
CA ALA A 260 5.20 14.80 21.30
C ALA A 260 4.26 15.88 20.75
N LEU A 261 2.96 15.61 20.64
CA LEU A 261 1.96 16.57 20.16
C LEU A 261 1.88 17.81 21.07
N ILE A 262 1.83 17.62 22.39
CA ILE A 262 1.84 18.73 23.37
C ILE A 262 3.09 19.61 23.19
N SER A 263 4.25 19.00 22.93
CA SER A 263 5.51 19.74 22.78
C SER A 263 5.60 20.53 21.46
N HIS A 264 4.71 20.26 20.49
CA HIS A 264 4.69 20.89 19.17
C HIS A 264 3.52 21.84 18.96
N TYR A 265 2.72 22.10 20.01
CA TYR A 265 1.54 22.98 19.99
C TYR A 265 1.80 24.40 19.47
N GLU A 266 3.02 24.90 19.67
CA GLU A 266 3.43 26.23 19.22
C GLU A 266 3.57 26.36 17.69
N LYS A 267 3.82 25.26 16.98
CA LYS A 267 4.25 25.29 15.57
C LYS A 267 3.16 24.94 14.56
N VAL A 268 1.92 25.08 14.98
CA VAL A 268 0.81 24.42 14.29
C VAL A 268 0.16 25.36 13.31
N ASP A 269 0.38 25.07 12.03
CA ASP A 269 -0.56 25.48 10.99
C ASP A 269 -1.76 24.54 11.04
N MET A 270 -2.96 25.08 11.28
CA MET A 270 -4.21 24.30 11.34
C MET A 270 -4.49 23.52 10.05
N THR A 271 -3.87 23.92 8.94
CA THR A 271 -3.99 23.23 7.64
C THR A 271 -2.94 22.15 7.42
N SER A 272 -1.96 22.01 8.32
CA SER A 272 -0.93 20.98 8.26
C SER A 272 -1.43 19.66 8.85
N ASP A 273 -0.82 18.55 8.43
CA ASP A 273 -1.10 17.22 8.98
C ASP A 273 -0.97 17.20 10.52
N ILE A 274 -0.01 17.93 11.08
CA ILE A 274 0.19 18.07 12.54
C ILE A 274 -0.94 18.89 13.19
N GLY A 275 -1.54 19.85 12.47
CA GLY A 275 -2.67 20.63 12.96
C GLY A 275 -3.94 19.83 13.11
N LEU A 276 -4.22 18.95 12.17
CA LEU A 276 -5.31 17.98 12.31
C LEU A 276 -5.10 17.08 13.53
N LEU A 277 -3.85 16.67 13.81
CA LEU A 277 -3.54 15.85 14.98
C LEU A 277 -3.78 16.58 16.31
N ILE A 278 -3.56 17.88 16.31
CA ILE A 278 -3.70 18.72 17.49
C ILE A 278 -5.17 19.10 17.74
N GLU A 279 -5.97 19.27 16.69
CA GLU A 279 -7.42 19.46 16.82
C GLU A 279 -8.10 18.24 17.47
N GLU A 280 -7.67 17.02 17.13
CA GLU A 280 -8.15 15.80 17.79
C GLU A 280 -7.66 15.69 19.25
N LEU A 281 -6.42 16.10 19.53
CA LEU A 281 -5.93 16.19 20.91
C LEU A 281 -6.78 17.18 21.73
N ASP A 282 -7.13 18.33 21.17
CA ASP A 282 -8.01 19.33 21.80
C ASP A 282 -9.35 18.72 22.22
N LYS A 283 -9.98 17.93 21.34
CA LYS A 283 -11.25 17.24 21.65
C LYS A 283 -11.15 16.30 22.84
N VAL A 284 -9.99 15.70 23.08
CA VAL A 284 -9.74 14.81 24.23
C VAL A 284 -9.38 15.60 25.48
N LEU A 285 -8.64 16.71 25.32
CA LEU A 285 -8.25 17.59 26.43
C LEU A 285 -9.44 18.35 27.02
N VAL A 286 -10.51 18.61 26.25
CA VAL A 286 -11.73 19.25 26.77
C VAL A 286 -12.42 18.40 27.85
N ASP A 287 -12.33 17.08 27.73
CA ASP A 287 -13.05 16.14 28.61
C ASP A 287 -12.19 15.59 29.76
N ILE A 288 -10.91 16.01 29.87
CA ILE A 288 -10.00 15.51 30.89
C ILE A 288 -10.05 16.33 32.18
N ASP A 289 -10.57 15.74 33.25
CA ASP A 289 -10.68 16.36 34.58
C ASP A 289 -9.56 15.91 35.55
N THR A 290 -8.78 14.90 35.16
CA THR A 290 -7.80 14.25 36.05
C THR A 290 -6.45 14.97 36.16
N LEU A 291 -6.24 16.10 35.47
CA LEU A 291 -4.98 16.85 35.49
C LEU A 291 -4.85 17.64 36.81
N ASN A 292 -3.66 17.60 37.42
CA ASN A 292 -3.39 18.44 38.61
C ASN A 292 -3.02 19.88 38.22
N GLU A 293 -2.98 20.79 39.19
CA GLU A 293 -2.70 22.22 38.95
C GLU A 293 -1.38 22.47 38.19
N GLU A 294 -0.30 21.75 38.54
CA GLU A 294 0.99 21.86 37.85
C GLU A 294 0.91 21.37 36.38
N GLU A 295 0.20 20.27 36.13
CA GLU A 295 0.02 19.69 34.79
C GLU A 295 -0.85 20.60 33.92
N SER A 296 -1.95 21.11 34.47
CA SER A 296 -2.85 22.06 33.80
C SER A 296 -2.14 23.37 33.50
N MET A 297 -1.30 23.87 34.41
CA MET A 297 -0.47 25.05 34.16
C MET A 297 0.46 24.83 32.97
N VAL A 298 1.23 23.73 32.96
CA VAL A 298 2.19 23.43 31.89
C VAL A 298 1.48 23.21 30.54
N LEU A 299 0.36 22.49 30.53
CA LEU A 299 -0.44 22.30 29.33
C LEU A 299 -0.93 23.64 28.76
N ASN A 300 -1.49 24.50 29.60
CA ASN A 300 -1.97 25.82 29.19
C ASN A 300 -0.86 26.73 28.62
N LEU A 301 0.38 26.58 29.07
CA LEU A 301 1.51 27.33 28.50
C LEU A 301 1.84 26.83 27.09
N PHE A 302 1.78 25.52 26.85
CA PHE A 302 1.91 24.98 25.49
C PHE A 302 0.73 25.41 24.59
N LEU A 303 -0.51 25.38 25.08
CA LEU A 303 -1.69 25.86 24.34
C LEU A 303 -1.57 27.34 23.95
N LYS A 304 -0.89 28.15 24.77
CA LYS A 304 -0.59 29.56 24.47
C LYS A 304 0.61 29.75 23.53
N GLY A 305 1.20 28.67 23.03
CA GLY A 305 2.32 28.70 22.07
C GLY A 305 3.68 28.97 22.71
N TYR A 306 3.88 28.65 24.00
CA TYR A 306 5.21 28.77 24.60
C TYR A 306 6.09 27.57 24.24
N THR A 307 7.32 27.83 23.77
CA THR A 307 8.32 26.77 23.60
C THR A 307 8.64 26.14 24.95
N ARG A 308 9.05 24.86 24.92
CA ARG A 308 9.60 24.18 26.10
C ARG A 308 10.75 24.96 26.75
N GLU A 309 11.61 25.59 25.94
CA GLU A 309 12.75 26.36 26.43
C GLU A 309 12.31 27.64 27.16
N ARG A 310 11.25 28.29 26.68
CA ARG A 310 10.66 29.47 27.32
C ARG A 310 10.03 29.11 28.65
N ILE A 311 9.24 28.03 28.69
CA ILE A 311 8.59 27.60 29.94
C ILE A 311 9.64 27.29 31.02
N VAL A 312 10.70 26.57 30.66
CA VAL A 312 11.80 26.23 31.59
C VAL A 312 12.49 27.49 32.13
N LYS A 313 12.69 28.51 31.30
CA LYS A 313 13.39 29.75 31.69
C LYS A 313 12.51 30.72 32.46
N GLU A 314 11.27 30.94 32.02
CA GLU A 314 10.37 31.95 32.59
C GLU A 314 9.69 31.50 33.88
N TYR A 315 9.47 30.18 34.04
CA TYR A 315 8.79 29.61 35.21
C TYR A 315 9.73 28.84 36.14
N ASP A 316 11.04 28.91 35.91
CA ASP A 316 12.10 28.24 36.70
C ASP A 316 11.81 26.74 36.94
N ILE A 317 11.29 26.05 35.92
CA ILE A 317 10.99 24.63 35.99
C ILE A 317 12.18 23.85 35.43
N PRO A 318 12.87 23.00 36.22
CA PRO A 318 13.98 22.22 35.71
C PRO A 318 13.59 21.33 34.52
N GLN A 319 14.46 21.22 33.51
CA GLN A 319 14.18 20.44 32.29
C GLN A 319 13.75 18.99 32.57
N TYR A 320 14.32 18.35 33.59
CA TYR A 320 13.95 16.99 34.00
C TYR A 320 12.54 16.93 34.60
N LYS A 321 12.12 17.96 35.35
CA LYS A 321 10.77 18.08 35.91
C LYS A 321 9.77 18.29 34.78
N MET A 322 10.11 19.13 33.80
CA MET A 322 9.30 19.34 32.59
C MET A 322 9.04 18.03 31.81
N THR A 323 10.08 17.22 31.55
CA THR A 323 9.92 15.91 30.90
C THR A 323 8.96 15.00 31.67
N ARG A 324 9.06 14.99 33.01
CA ARG A 324 8.20 14.16 33.86
C ARG A 324 6.74 14.64 33.81
N ILE A 325 6.51 15.95 33.82
CA ILE A 325 5.17 16.54 33.73
C ILE A 325 4.53 16.16 32.38
N ILE A 326 5.22 16.38 31.26
CA ILE A 326 4.71 16.03 29.92
C ILE A 326 4.39 14.53 29.83
N LYS A 327 5.25 13.67 30.39
CA LYS A 327 5.00 12.22 30.43
C LYS A 327 3.76 11.87 31.25
N ARG A 328 3.53 12.53 32.40
CA ARG A 328 2.33 12.31 33.21
C ARG A 328 1.05 12.74 32.48
N ILE A 329 1.09 13.90 31.80
CA ILE A 329 -0.02 14.37 30.98
C ILE A 329 -0.30 13.36 29.86
N GLY A 330 0.73 12.95 29.12
CA GLY A 330 0.60 11.95 28.05
C GLY A 330 -0.04 10.64 28.52
N LYS A 331 0.35 10.14 29.70
CA LYS A 331 -0.23 8.94 30.31
C LYS A 331 -1.72 9.11 30.69
N LYS A 332 -2.10 10.27 31.23
CA LYS A 332 -3.50 10.55 31.62
C LYS A 332 -4.39 10.69 30.40
N VAL A 333 -3.93 11.41 29.37
CA VAL A 333 -4.66 11.59 28.11
C VAL A 333 -4.81 10.26 27.37
N SER A 334 -3.74 9.47 27.25
CA SER A 334 -3.81 8.15 26.61
C SER A 334 -4.77 7.21 27.32
N LYS A 335 -4.71 7.17 28.67
CA LYS A 335 -5.64 6.38 29.47
C LYS A 335 -7.10 6.80 29.23
N HIS A 336 -7.38 8.10 29.29
CA HIS A 336 -8.72 8.64 29.08
C HIS A 336 -9.24 8.37 27.66
N TYR A 337 -8.39 8.50 26.64
CA TYR A 337 -8.72 8.18 25.25
C TYR A 337 -9.08 6.71 25.05
N VAL A 338 -8.33 5.80 25.68
CA VAL A 338 -8.61 4.35 25.64
C VAL A 338 -9.93 4.03 26.33
N GLU A 339 -10.19 4.60 27.51
CA GLU A 339 -11.45 4.40 28.24
C GLU A 339 -12.67 4.87 27.40
N LYS A 340 -12.58 6.05 26.78
CA LYS A 340 -13.67 6.65 25.99
C LYS A 340 -13.95 5.91 24.67
N ASN A 341 -12.91 5.48 23.94
CA ASN A 341 -13.05 4.98 22.58
C ASN A 341 -12.96 3.45 22.44
N LYS A 342 -12.38 2.74 23.42
CA LYS A 342 -12.25 1.27 23.38
C LYS A 342 -13.24 0.53 24.30
N GLY A 343 -14.15 1.26 24.97
CA GLY A 343 -15.27 0.66 25.72
C GLY A 343 -14.82 -0.30 26.81
N LEU A 344 -13.99 0.19 27.75
CA LEU A 344 -13.71 -0.47 29.03
C LEU A 344 -14.49 0.18 30.16
#